data_AF-A0A0F2KZT8-F1
#
_entry.id   AF-A0A0F2KZT8-F1
#
_cell.length_a   1.000
_cell.length_b   1.000
_cell.length_c   1.000
_cell.angle_alpha   90.00
_cell.angle_beta   90.00
_cell.angle_gamma   90.00
#
_symmetry.space_group_name_H-M   'P 1'
#
loop_
_entity.id
_entity.type
_entity.pdbx_description
1 polymer ?
#
loop_
_entity_poly.entity_id
_entity_poly.type
_entity_poly.pdbx_seq_one_letter_code
_entity_poly.pdbx_strand_id
1 'polypeptide(L)'
;MDKNGYPVLKINGERVCVRPVAFEAAYGNRLNSNMVGRPQIRMTCGMKTCINPAHMTVRTDEDRLFLEIRQEVYLNGRTRAEANPRFAFMTTPKFVDAEARRQLEIRLAREAPLTPEVQAILDQIRR
;
A
#
# COMPACT_ATOMS: atom_id res chain seq x y z
N MET A 1 -0.59 -17.90 19.89
CA MET A 1 0.06 -17.22 18.73
C MET A 1 -0.03 -18.12 17.50
N ASP A 2 0.05 -17.58 16.28
CA ASP A 2 0.16 -18.38 15.05
C ASP A 2 1.59 -18.90 14.83
N LYS A 3 1.81 -19.64 13.74
CA LYS A 3 3.12 -20.21 13.37
C LYS A 3 4.21 -19.14 13.13
N ASN A 4 3.82 -17.87 12.95
CA ASN A 4 4.73 -16.75 12.68
C ASN A 4 4.96 -15.88 13.93
N GLY A 5 4.34 -16.21 15.07
CA GLY A 5 4.44 -15.48 16.33
C GLY A 5 3.46 -14.31 16.48
N TYR A 6 2.42 -14.23 15.65
CA TYR A 6 1.39 -13.20 15.76
C TYR A 6 0.36 -13.52 16.86
N PRO A 7 -0.12 -12.50 17.59
CA PRO A 7 -1.19 -12.68 18.57
C PRO A 7 -2.49 -13.03 17.82
N VAL A 8 -3.11 -14.15 18.22
CA VAL A 8 -4.36 -14.64 17.65
C VAL A 8 -5.36 -14.97 18.75
N LEU A 9 -6.63 -14.69 18.50
CA LEU A 9 -7.77 -15.11 19.31
C LEU A 9 -8.53 -16.20 18.58
N LYS A 10 -9.26 -17.04 19.34
CA LYS A 10 -10.19 -18.01 18.79
C LYS A 10 -11.61 -17.46 18.96
N ILE A 11 -12.28 -17.15 17.87
CA ILE A 11 -13.65 -16.60 17.85
C ILE A 11 -14.50 -17.57 17.04
N ASN A 12 -15.56 -18.14 17.62
CA ASN A 12 -16.45 -19.10 16.96
C ASN A 12 -15.73 -20.30 16.31
N GLY A 13 -14.64 -20.77 16.92
CA GLY A 13 -13.84 -21.87 16.36
C GLY A 13 -12.72 -21.43 15.40
N GLU A 14 -12.81 -20.23 14.83
CA GLU A 14 -11.83 -19.69 13.88
C GLU A 14 -10.71 -18.94 14.58
N ARG A 15 -9.50 -18.98 14.01
CA ARG A 15 -8.34 -18.23 14.51
C ARG A 15 -8.26 -16.90 13.80
N VAL A 16 -8.41 -15.81 14.54
CA VAL A 16 -8.40 -14.45 14.02
C VAL A 16 -7.18 -13.69 14.59
N CYS A 17 -6.50 -12.91 13.75
CA CYS A 17 -5.43 -12.02 14.21
C CYS A 17 -6.01 -10.91 15.09
N VAL A 18 -5.39 -10.64 16.23
CA VAL A 18 -5.91 -9.67 17.22
C VAL A 18 -5.68 -8.22 16.79
N ARG A 19 -4.66 -7.97 15.97
CA ARG A 19 -4.25 -6.61 15.64
C ARG A 19 -5.31 -5.82 14.86
N PRO A 20 -5.94 -6.36 13.79
CA PRO A 20 -7.04 -5.67 13.11
C PRO A 20 -8.15 -5.26 14.07
N VAL A 21 -8.55 -6.18 14.96
CA VAL A 21 -9.61 -5.94 15.95
C VAL A 21 -9.21 -4.84 16.95
N ALA A 22 -7.99 -4.88 17.48
CA ALA A 22 -7.49 -3.87 18.42
C ALA A 22 -7.36 -2.48 17.78
N PHE A 23 -6.94 -2.43 16.52
CA PHE A 23 -6.86 -1.18 15.76
C PHE A 23 -8.24 -0.58 15.50
N GLU A 24 -9.19 -1.39 15.01
CA GLU A 24 -10.57 -0.96 14.75
C GLU A 24 -11.25 -0.46 16.04
N ALA A 25 -11.07 -1.17 17.16
CA ALA A 25 -11.64 -0.77 18.45
C ALA A 25 -11.10 0.59 18.96
N ALA A 26 -9.85 0.91 18.67
CA ALA A 26 -9.22 2.14 19.16
C ALA A 26 -9.46 3.36 18.26
N TYR A 27 -9.55 3.15 16.94
CA TYR A 27 -9.61 4.25 15.97
C TYR A 27 -10.92 4.33 15.18
N GLY A 28 -11.86 3.41 15.39
CA GLY A 28 -13.21 3.44 14.80
C GLY A 28 -13.26 3.21 13.28
N ASN A 29 -12.11 3.09 12.61
CA ASN A 29 -12.03 2.93 11.16
C ASN A 29 -11.88 1.45 10.81
N ARG A 30 -12.86 0.91 10.08
CA ARG A 30 -12.70 -0.38 9.40
C ARG A 30 -11.59 -0.25 8.38
N LEU A 31 -10.73 -1.25 8.37
CA LEU A 31 -9.61 -1.41 7.48
C LEU A 31 -10.09 -1.71 6.03
N ASN A 32 -10.76 -0.76 5.40
CA ASN A 32 -11.29 -0.86 4.05
C ASN A 32 -10.34 -0.16 3.07
N SER A 33 -9.39 -0.90 2.51
CA SER A 33 -8.74 -0.51 1.27
C SER A 33 -9.63 -0.99 0.13
N ASN A 34 -10.32 -0.06 -0.55
CA ASN A 34 -11.19 -0.38 -1.68
C ASN A 34 -10.40 -0.72 -2.96
N MET A 35 -9.07 -0.56 -2.97
CA MET A 35 -8.28 -0.71 -4.19
C MET A 35 -7.46 -2.00 -4.24
N VAL A 36 -6.99 -2.55 -3.11
CA VAL A 36 -6.18 -3.78 -3.12
C VAL A 36 -6.26 -4.50 -1.75
N GLY A 37 -6.24 -5.83 -1.79
CA GLY A 37 -6.72 -6.75 -0.75
C GLY A 37 -6.08 -6.59 0.64
N ARG A 38 -6.93 -6.21 1.60
CA ARG A 38 -6.72 -6.29 3.06
C ARG A 38 -5.50 -5.49 3.56
N PRO A 39 -5.71 -4.28 4.13
CA PRO A 39 -4.60 -3.49 4.66
C PRO A 39 -3.87 -4.23 5.78
N GLN A 40 -2.55 -4.08 5.83
CA GLN A 40 -1.68 -4.79 6.76
C GLN A 40 -1.31 -3.89 7.93
N ILE A 41 -1.53 -4.36 9.16
CA ILE A 41 -1.04 -3.67 10.36
C ILE A 41 0.43 -4.00 10.60
N ARG A 42 1.26 -2.96 10.59
CA ARG A 42 2.66 -3.02 10.98
C ARG A 42 2.85 -2.43 12.38
N MET A 43 3.72 -3.07 13.16
CA MET A 43 4.12 -2.54 14.47
C MET A 43 5.31 -1.60 14.31
N THR A 44 5.21 -0.39 14.85
CA THR A 44 6.33 0.58 14.89
C THR A 44 7.35 0.22 15.96
N CYS A 45 6.92 -0.45 17.04
CA CYS A 45 7.77 -0.86 18.15
C CYS A 45 8.59 -2.15 17.87
N GLY A 46 8.47 -2.76 16.69
CA GLY A 46 9.19 -3.99 16.30
C GLY A 46 8.78 -5.29 17.03
N MET A 47 8.00 -5.19 18.11
CA MET A 47 7.60 -6.33 18.93
C MET A 47 6.48 -7.16 18.26
N LYS A 48 6.76 -8.45 18.02
CA LYS A 48 5.79 -9.38 17.39
C LYS A 48 4.53 -9.61 18.24
N THR A 49 4.62 -9.51 19.56
CA THR A 49 3.49 -9.75 20.48
C THR A 49 2.70 -8.48 20.81
N CYS A 50 3.16 -7.30 20.41
CA CYS A 50 2.52 -6.05 20.78
C CYS A 50 1.14 -5.92 20.11
N ILE A 51 0.16 -5.48 20.91
CA ILE A 51 -1.22 -5.20 20.51
C ILE A 51 -1.64 -3.76 20.87
N ASN A 52 -0.72 -2.91 21.36
CA ASN A 52 -1.02 -1.52 21.64
C ASN A 52 -1.31 -0.78 20.32
N PRO A 53 -2.53 -0.23 20.13
CA PRO A 53 -2.90 0.49 18.91
C PRO A 53 -1.99 1.70 18.63
N ALA A 54 -1.46 2.37 19.66
CA ALA A 54 -0.52 3.49 19.49
C ALA A 54 0.80 3.08 18.81
N HIS A 55 1.13 1.78 18.80
CA HIS A 55 2.29 1.24 18.10
C HIS A 55 1.92 0.61 16.75
N MET A 56 0.71 0.80 16.26
CA MET A 56 0.25 0.28 14.99
C MET A 56 0.29 1.36 13.92
N THR A 57 0.74 0.97 12.74
CA THR A 57 0.59 1.74 11.51
C THR A 57 -0.08 0.85 10.47
N VAL A 58 -1.03 1.43 9.74
CA VAL A 58 -1.66 0.74 8.63
C VAL A 58 -0.78 0.97 7.41
N ARG A 59 -0.29 -0.11 6.80
CA ARG A 59 0.21 -0.06 5.44
C ARG A 59 -0.89 -0.54 4.52
N THR A 60 -1.33 0.37 3.67
CA THR A 60 -2.15 0.02 2.52
C THR A 60 -1.27 -0.61 1.45
N ASP A 61 -1.89 -1.32 0.52
CA ASP A 61 -1.21 -1.74 -0.69
C ASP A 61 -0.82 -0.54 -1.58
N GLU A 62 -1.54 0.58 -1.50
CA GLU A 62 -1.11 1.84 -2.11
C GLU A 62 0.23 2.30 -1.55
N ASP A 63 0.45 2.19 -0.22
CA ASP A 63 1.75 2.49 0.40
C ASP A 63 2.84 1.52 -0.07
N ARG A 64 2.50 0.25 -0.26
CA ARG A 64 3.44 -0.76 -0.79
C ARG A 64 3.81 -0.42 -2.23
N LEU A 65 2.82 -0.17 -3.08
CA LEU A 65 2.99 0.21 -4.47
C LEU A 65 3.78 1.50 -4.60
N PHE A 66 3.50 2.50 -3.76
CA PHE A 66 4.26 3.74 -3.71
C PHE A 66 5.74 3.49 -3.41
N LEU A 67 6.06 2.64 -2.43
CA LEU A 67 7.44 2.31 -2.09
C LEU A 67 8.17 1.56 -3.22
N GLU A 68 7.49 0.63 -3.90
CA GLU A 68 8.01 -0.07 -5.07
C GLU A 68 8.33 0.93 -6.19
N ILE A 69 7.36 1.79 -6.56
CA ILE A 69 7.55 2.85 -7.58
C ILE A 69 8.69 3.78 -7.19
N ARG A 70 8.75 4.22 -5.92
CA ARG A 70 9.80 5.11 -5.42
C ARG A 70 11.19 4.52 -5.63
N GLN A 71 11.33 3.22 -5.35
CA GLN A 71 12.59 2.50 -5.58
C GLN A 71 12.92 2.41 -7.07
N GLU A 72 11.95 2.11 -7.93
CA GLU A 72 12.14 2.08 -9.39
C GLU A 72 12.59 3.44 -9.93
N VAL A 73 11.92 4.53 -9.53
CA VAL A 73 12.26 5.91 -9.93
C VAL A 73 13.68 6.26 -9.51
N TYR A 74 14.06 5.94 -8.27
CA TYR A 74 15.42 6.18 -7.78
C TYR A 74 16.47 5.42 -8.59
N LEU A 75 16.26 4.12 -8.84
CA LEU A 75 17.21 3.29 -9.61
C LEU A 75 17.35 3.81 -11.05
N ASN A 76 16.24 4.16 -11.69
CA ASN A 76 16.26 4.75 -13.02
C ASN A 76 16.99 6.10 -13.05
N GLY A 77 16.74 6.96 -12.07
CA GLY A 77 17.46 8.22 -11.89
C GLY A 77 18.96 7.99 -11.71
N ARG A 78 19.34 6.98 -10.92
CA ARG A 78 20.75 6.63 -10.67
C ARG A 78 21.44 6.17 -11.94
N THR A 79 20.84 5.26 -12.71
CA THR A 79 21.39 4.80 -13.99
C THR A 79 21.59 5.96 -14.98
N ARG A 80 20.66 6.91 -15.04
CA ARG A 80 20.80 8.10 -15.89
C ARG A 80 21.88 9.06 -15.40
N ALA A 81 22.02 9.24 -14.09
CA ALA A 81 23.05 10.07 -13.49
C ALA A 81 24.47 9.46 -13.67
N GLU A 82 24.58 8.13 -13.58
CA GLU A 82 25.81 7.38 -13.89
C GLU A 82 26.23 7.57 -15.35
N ALA A 83 25.28 7.56 -16.29
CA ALA A 83 25.55 7.80 -17.71
C ALA A 83 25.82 9.28 -18.04
N ASN A 84 25.16 10.21 -17.36
CA ASN A 84 25.34 11.65 -17.54
C ASN A 84 25.05 12.41 -16.23
N PRO A 85 26.08 13.02 -15.61
CA PRO A 85 25.95 13.73 -14.34
C PRO A 85 24.91 14.85 -14.31
N ARG A 86 24.51 15.40 -15.46
CA ARG A 86 23.41 16.40 -15.54
C ARG A 86 22.09 15.87 -14.98
N PHE A 87 21.89 14.55 -14.92
CA PHE A 87 20.69 13.93 -14.35
C PHE A 87 20.79 13.62 -12.86
N ALA A 88 21.84 14.05 -12.15
CA ALA A 88 21.97 13.80 -10.71
C ALA A 88 20.78 14.34 -9.88
N PHE A 89 20.07 15.36 -10.36
CA PHE A 89 18.85 15.84 -9.69
C PHE A 89 17.76 14.76 -9.58
N MET A 90 17.75 13.76 -10.47
CA MET A 90 16.75 12.69 -10.50
C MET A 90 16.87 11.72 -9.34
N THR A 91 18.00 11.67 -8.63
CA THR A 91 18.18 10.85 -7.42
C THR A 91 17.85 11.59 -6.14
N THR A 92 17.55 12.89 -6.22
CA THR A 92 17.20 13.69 -5.04
C THR A 92 15.87 13.23 -4.45
N PRO A 93 15.71 13.21 -3.11
CA PRO A 93 14.46 12.78 -2.47
C PRO A 93 13.23 13.54 -2.99
N LYS A 94 13.38 14.85 -3.23
CA LYS A 94 12.30 15.70 -3.74
C LYS A 94 11.81 15.26 -5.13
N PHE A 95 12.72 14.96 -6.05
CA PHE A 95 12.36 14.51 -7.39
C PHE A 95 11.74 13.11 -7.35
N VAL A 96 12.40 12.19 -6.64
CA VAL A 96 11.97 10.79 -6.53
C VAL A 96 10.56 10.71 -5.95
N ASP A 97 10.27 11.46 -4.88
CA ASP A 97 8.94 11.44 -4.26
C ASP A 97 7.87 12.04 -5.17
N ALA A 98 8.17 13.13 -5.87
CA ALA A 98 7.22 13.77 -6.78
C ALA A 98 6.89 12.86 -7.98
N GLU A 99 7.91 12.27 -8.60
CA GLU A 99 7.73 11.38 -9.75
C GLU A 99 7.07 10.05 -9.34
N ALA A 100 7.41 9.51 -8.16
CA ALA A 100 6.75 8.32 -7.65
C ALA A 100 5.25 8.54 -7.35
N ARG A 101 4.88 9.70 -6.82
CA ARG A 101 3.46 10.06 -6.61
C ARG A 101 2.71 10.14 -7.94
N ARG A 102 3.29 10.82 -8.93
CA ARG A 102 2.72 10.92 -10.28
C ARG A 102 2.52 9.54 -10.91
N GLN A 103 3.51 8.66 -10.81
CA GLN A 103 3.40 7.31 -11.35
C GLN A 103 2.40 6.44 -10.59
N LEU A 104 2.28 6.61 -9.27
CA LEU A 104 1.26 5.95 -8.47
C LEU A 104 -0.14 6.33 -8.94
N GLU A 105 -0.41 7.63 -9.11
CA GLU A 105 -1.70 8.12 -9.63
C GLU A 105 -2.04 7.48 -10.98
N ILE A 106 -1.06 7.38 -11.89
CA ILE A 106 -1.25 6.74 -13.20
C ILE A 106 -1.54 5.24 -13.06
N ARG A 107 -0.84 4.51 -12.18
CA ARG A 107 -1.08 3.07 -11.98
C ARG A 107 -2.44 2.81 -11.35
N LEU A 108 -2.79 3.57 -10.32
CA LEU A 108 -4.11 3.48 -9.67
C LEU A 108 -5.23 3.81 -10.67
N ALA A 109 -5.06 4.81 -11.53
CA ALA A 109 -6.03 5.13 -12.58
C ALA A 109 -6.19 4.03 -13.63
N ARG A 110 -5.15 3.21 -13.89
CA ARG A 110 -5.22 2.06 -14.82
C ARG A 110 -5.90 0.85 -14.19
N GLU A 111 -5.74 0.66 -12.88
CA GLU A 111 -6.34 -0.42 -12.12
C GLU A 111 -7.75 -0.10 -11.61
N ALA A 112 -8.17 1.16 -11.74
CA ALA A 112 -9.52 1.58 -11.40
C ALA A 112 -10.54 0.78 -12.23
N PRO A 113 -11.56 0.17 -11.61
CA PRO A 113 -12.61 -0.51 -12.34
C PRO A 113 -13.29 0.48 -13.29
N LEU A 114 -13.53 0.04 -14.53
CA LEU A 114 -14.31 0.82 -15.50
C LEU A 114 -15.64 1.22 -14.85
N THR A 115 -16.01 2.49 -14.95
CA THR A 115 -17.30 2.91 -14.43
C THR A 115 -18.41 2.15 -15.16
N PRO A 116 -19.57 1.90 -14.51
CA PRO A 116 -20.68 1.22 -15.15
C PRO A 116 -21.10 1.88 -16.47
N GLU A 117 -20.96 3.20 -16.55
CA GLU A 117 -21.22 4.01 -17.75
C GLU A 117 -20.24 3.71 -18.87
N VAL A 118 -18.93 3.65 -18.58
CA VAL A 118 -17.91 3.32 -19.58
C VAL A 118 -18.05 1.87 -20.04
N GLN A 119 -18.39 0.95 -19.13
CA GLN A 119 -18.66 -0.44 -19.48
C GLN A 119 -19.88 -0.56 -20.41
N ALA A 120 -20.97 0.18 -20.13
CA ALA A 120 -22.16 0.19 -20.97
C ALA A 120 -21.89 0.74 -22.39
N ILE A 121 -21.04 1.77 -22.52
CA ILE A 121 -20.62 2.32 -23.82
C ILE A 121 -19.79 1.29 -24.60
N LEU A 122 -18.83 0.63 -23.96
CA LEU A 122 -18.02 -0.41 -24.60
C LEU A 122 -18.87 -1.60 -25.07
N ASP A 123 -19.90 -1.97 -24.30
CA ASP A 123 -20.83 -3.04 -24.65
C ASP A 123 -21.74 -2.66 -25.83
N GLN A 124 -22.06 -1.36 -26.01
CA GLN A 124 -22.78 -0.85 -27.18
C GLN A 124 -21.94 -0.85 -28.46
N ILE A 125 -20.63 -0.54 -28.36
CA ILE A 125 -19.72 -0.51 -29.51
C ILE A 125 -19.42 -1.92 -30.05
N ARG A 126 -19.55 -2.96 -29.22
CA ARG A 126 -19.28 -4.36 -29.58
C ARG A 126 -20.47 -5.08 -30.23
N ARG A 127 -21.60 -4.40 -30.43
CA ARG A 127 -22.80 -4.92 -31.13
C ARG A 127 -22.88 -4.36 -32.54
#